data_AF-A0A6B3EGP0-F1
#
_entry.id   AF-A0A6B3EGP0-F1
#
_cell.length_a   1.000
_cell.length_b   1.000
_cell.length_c   1.000
_cell.angle_alpha   90.00
_cell.angle_beta   90.00
_cell.angle_gamma   90.00
#
_symmetry.space_group_name_H-M   'P 1'
#
loop_
_entity.id
_entity.type
_entity.pdbx_description
1 polymer ?
#
loop_
_entity_poly.entity_id
_entity_poly.type
_entity_poly.pdbx_seq_one_letter_code
_entity_poly.pdbx_strand_id
1 'polypeptide(L)'
;ASTVERFDGSLKAEHATGRNIAPFLELEWGPRATELMWRIKQVMDPEGVLAPRIVLDRDPKAHLRGLKTIPRVEAVADPCIECGFCEPT
;
A
#
# COMPACT_ATOMS: atom_id res chain seq x y z
N ALA A 1 -9.43 -17.52 4.19
CA ALA A 1 -8.24 -17.18 4.99
C ALA A 1 -7.23 -16.54 4.06
N SER A 2 -6.77 -15.34 4.40
CA SER A 2 -5.73 -14.63 3.65
C SER A 2 -4.39 -15.37 3.70
N THR A 3 -3.42 -14.98 2.85
CA THR A 3 -2.05 -15.53 2.88
C THR A 3 -1.42 -15.40 4.26
N VAL A 4 -1.68 -14.29 4.96
CA VAL A 4 -1.21 -14.05 6.32
C VAL A 4 -1.83 -15.06 7.29
N GLU A 5 -3.16 -15.17 7.29
CA GLU A 5 -3.87 -16.03 8.25
C GLU A 5 -3.62 -17.52 8.06
N ARG A 6 -3.46 -17.96 6.80
CA ARG A 6 -3.37 -19.38 6.46
C ARG A 6 -1.92 -19.90 6.51
N PHE A 7 -0.97 -19.06 6.14
CA PHE A 7 0.41 -19.50 5.88
C PHE A 7 1.46 -18.70 6.65
N ASP A 8 1.06 -17.76 7.50
CA ASP A 8 1.97 -16.80 8.14
C ASP A 8 2.84 -16.06 7.11
N GLY A 9 2.26 -15.82 5.92
CA GLY A 9 2.95 -15.21 4.80
C GLY A 9 2.85 -13.68 4.81
N SER A 10 3.65 -13.04 3.96
CA SER A 10 3.64 -11.58 3.81
C SER A 10 2.63 -11.10 2.77
N LEU A 11 2.03 -9.93 3.00
CA LEU A 11 1.18 -9.25 2.00
C LEU A 11 2.00 -8.62 0.86
N LYS A 12 3.31 -8.50 1.07
CA LYS A 12 4.22 -7.78 0.18
C LYS A 12 5.65 -8.29 0.33
N ALA A 13 6.16 -8.97 -0.69
CA ALA A 13 7.54 -9.46 -0.69
C ALA A 13 8.56 -8.30 -0.79
N GLU A 14 8.39 -7.39 -1.76
CA GLU A 14 9.39 -6.37 -2.11
C GLU A 14 8.84 -4.96 -2.29
N HIS A 15 7.61 -4.79 -2.80
CA HIS A 15 7.04 -3.48 -3.19
C HIS A 15 6.56 -2.59 -2.03
N ALA A 16 7.01 -2.89 -0.80
CA ALA A 16 6.70 -2.13 0.41
C ALA A 16 5.19 -1.91 0.65
N THR A 17 4.86 -1.08 1.64
CA THR A 17 3.46 -0.89 2.06
C THR A 17 2.74 0.06 1.10
N GLY A 18 3.24 1.29 0.96
CA GLY A 18 2.56 2.32 0.18
C GLY A 18 1.09 2.54 0.60
N ARG A 19 0.40 3.43 -0.10
CA ARG A 19 -0.99 3.81 0.27
C ARG A 19 -1.97 2.65 0.16
N ASN A 20 -1.72 1.73 -0.78
CA ASN A 20 -2.62 0.62 -1.06
C ASN A 20 -2.59 -0.46 0.02
N ILE A 21 -1.43 -0.73 0.63
CA ILE A 21 -1.30 -1.77 1.66
C ILE A 21 -1.37 -1.18 3.08
N ALA A 22 -1.24 0.15 3.26
CA ALA A 22 -1.25 0.79 4.58
C ALA A 22 -2.41 0.35 5.52
N PRO A 23 -3.67 0.23 5.06
CA PRO A 23 -4.77 -0.27 5.91
C PRO A 23 -4.58 -1.69 6.46
N PHE A 24 -3.73 -2.49 5.83
CA PHE A 24 -3.52 -3.91 6.15
C PHE A 24 -2.20 -4.15 6.88
N LEU A 25 -1.46 -3.10 7.24
CA LEU A 25 -0.18 -3.23 7.92
C LEU A 25 -0.31 -3.98 9.25
N GLU A 26 -1.38 -3.72 10.02
CA GLU A 26 -1.60 -4.44 11.28
C GLU A 26 -1.96 -5.91 11.08
N LEU A 27 -2.64 -6.25 9.98
CA LEU A 27 -2.90 -7.65 9.65
C LEU A 27 -1.58 -8.40 9.46
N GLU A 28 -0.62 -7.81 8.73
CA GLU A 28 0.68 -8.41 8.44
C GLU A 28 1.64 -8.43 9.65
N TRP A 29 1.71 -7.35 10.42
CA TRP A 29 2.72 -7.19 11.48
C TRP A 29 2.18 -7.40 12.90
N GLY A 30 0.86 -7.49 13.04
CA GLY A 30 0.18 -7.53 14.33
C GLY A 30 0.14 -6.19 15.06
N PRO A 31 -0.70 -6.09 16.11
CA PRO A 31 -0.96 -4.84 16.83
C PRO A 31 0.28 -4.31 17.56
N ARG A 32 1.10 -5.19 18.15
CA ARG A 32 2.27 -4.79 18.93
C ARG A 32 3.33 -4.09 18.08
N ALA A 33 3.67 -4.67 16.92
CA ALA A 33 4.66 -4.09 16.03
C ALA A 33 4.12 -2.81 15.37
N THR A 34 2.85 -2.82 14.97
CA THR A 34 2.17 -1.65 14.38
C THR A 34 2.19 -0.45 15.32
N GLU A 35 1.86 -0.64 16.60
CA GLU A 35 1.89 0.45 17.58
C GLU A 35 3.33 0.94 17.86
N LEU A 36 4.33 0.06 17.81
CA LEU A 36 5.73 0.49 17.88
C LEU A 36 6.11 1.38 16.68
N MET A 37 5.67 1.04 15.47
CA MET A 37 5.90 1.88 14.28
C MET A 37 5.23 3.26 14.43
N TRP A 38 4.01 3.33 14.96
CA TRP A 38 3.35 4.60 15.28
C TRP A 38 4.14 5.42 16.31
N ARG A 39 4.64 4.81 17.38
CA ARG A 39 5.47 5.50 18.38
C ARG A 39 6.75 6.07 17.78
N ILE A 40 7.44 5.28 16.94
CA ILE A 40 8.64 5.76 16.22
C ILE A 40 8.28 6.96 15.33
N LYS A 41 7.17 6.86 14.59
CA LYS A 41 6.67 7.94 13.74
C LYS A 41 6.42 9.23 14.53
N GLN A 42 5.80 9.13 15.70
CA GLN A 42 5.49 10.28 16.55
C GLN A 42 6.73 10.92 17.18
N VAL A 43 7.75 10.13 17.51
CA VAL A 43 9.02 10.66 18.03
C VAL A 43 9.80 11.43 16.96
N MET A 44 9.82 10.91 15.72
CA MET A 44 10.61 11.50 14.64
C MET A 44 9.88 12.60 13.85
N ASP A 45 8.56 12.53 13.76
CA ASP A 45 7.73 13.43 12.96
C ASP A 45 6.39 13.68 13.67
N PRO A 46 6.40 14.43 14.79
CA PRO A 46 5.23 14.69 15.61
C PRO A 46 4.12 15.44 14.85
N GLU A 47 4.50 16.30 13.89
CA GLU A 47 3.56 17.05 13.05
C GLU A 47 3.06 16.25 11.84
N GLY A 48 3.60 15.05 11.60
CA GLY A 48 3.16 14.15 10.53
C GLY A 48 3.47 14.64 9.11
N VAL A 49 4.50 15.48 8.93
CA VAL A 49 4.85 16.10 7.64
C VAL A 49 5.49 15.09 6.67
N LEU A 50 6.26 14.13 7.17
CA LEU A 50 7.02 13.19 6.35
C LEU A 50 6.14 12.02 5.88
N ALA A 51 5.91 11.92 4.57
CA ALA A 51 5.18 10.80 3.96
C ALA A 51 3.81 10.50 4.62
N PRO A 52 2.93 11.51 4.78
CA PRO A 52 1.65 11.33 5.46
C PRO A 52 0.80 10.27 4.75
N ARG A 53 0.29 9.31 5.52
CA ARG A 53 -0.64 8.26 5.05
C ARG A 53 -0.08 7.32 3.98
N ILE A 54 1.25 7.24 3.84
CA ILE A 54 1.91 6.34 2.86
C ILE A 54 2.24 4.98 3.46
N VAL A 55 2.79 4.90 4.67
CA VAL A 55 3.11 3.61 5.31
C VAL A 55 2.15 3.31 6.44
N LEU A 56 1.82 4.32 7.23
CA LEU A 56 0.93 4.22 8.38
C LEU A 56 -0.32 5.05 8.10
N ASP A 57 -1.47 4.40 8.18
CA ASP A 57 -2.78 5.04 8.12
C ASP A 57 -3.75 4.26 9.01
N ARG A 58 -4.63 4.97 9.72
CA ARG A 58 -5.68 4.35 10.55
C ARG A 58 -7.02 4.24 9.81
N ASP A 59 -7.15 4.85 8.63
CA ASP A 59 -8.35 4.72 7.80
C ASP A 59 -8.38 3.34 7.12
N PRO A 60 -9.32 2.43 7.47
CA PRO A 60 -9.40 1.10 6.88
C PRO A 60 -9.75 1.13 5.38
N LYS A 61 -10.26 2.26 4.88
CA LYS A 61 -10.61 2.48 3.47
C LYS A 61 -9.58 3.33 2.74
N ALA A 62 -8.39 3.58 3.31
CA ALA A 62 -7.39 4.45 2.70
C ALA A 62 -6.98 4.02 1.29
N HIS A 63 -7.00 2.72 1.01
CA HIS A 63 -6.69 2.10 -0.29
C HIS A 63 -7.68 2.47 -1.41
N LEU A 64 -8.84 3.06 -1.09
CA LEU A 64 -9.84 3.52 -2.05
C LEU A 64 -9.69 5.00 -2.43
N ARG A 65 -8.74 5.72 -1.81
CA ARG A 65 -8.55 7.16 -2.04
C ARG A 65 -7.54 7.40 -3.15
N GLY A 66 -7.82 8.39 -4.01
CA GLY A 66 -6.87 8.81 -5.04
C GLY A 66 -6.55 7.72 -6.07
N LEU A 67 -7.52 6.84 -6.34
CA LEU A 67 -7.38 5.80 -7.36
C LEU A 67 -7.06 6.45 -8.71
N LYS A 68 -6.01 5.96 -9.36
CA LYS A 68 -5.65 6.38 -10.70
C LYS A 68 -6.76 5.94 -11.66
N THR A 69 -7.37 6.91 -12.32
CA THR A 69 -8.30 6.64 -13.42
C THR A 69 -7.52 6.28 -14.66
N ILE A 70 -7.94 5.22 -15.35
CA ILE A 70 -7.42 4.86 -16.67
C ILE A 70 -8.49 5.30 -17.68
N PRO A 71 -8.34 6.49 -18.30
CA PRO A 71 -9.26 6.92 -19.33
C PRO A 71 -9.11 6.03 -20.57
N ARG A 72 -10.21 5.79 -21.27
CA ARG A 72 -10.14 5.14 -22.59
C ARG A 72 -9.42 6.08 -23.56
N VAL A 73 -8.51 5.50 -24.34
CA VAL A 73 -7.70 6.23 -25.33
C VAL A 73 -7.93 5.65 -26.72
N GLU A 74 -7.19 4.61 -27.09
CA GLU A 74 -7.31 3.87 -28.34
C GLU A 74 -7.27 2.37 -28.04
N ALA A 75 -7.92 1.55 -28.88
CA ALA A 75 -8.07 0.12 -28.61
C ALA A 75 -6.74 -0.63 -28.45
N VAL A 76 -5.67 -0.14 -29.07
CA VAL A 76 -4.31 -0.71 -28.93
C VAL A 76 -3.69 -0.42 -27.56
N ALA A 77 -4.03 0.71 -26.94
CA ALA A 77 -3.46 1.15 -25.68
C ALA A 77 -4.36 0.86 -24.46
N ASP A 78 -5.67 0.67 -24.66
CA ASP A 78 -6.63 0.35 -23.60
C ASP A 78 -6.25 -0.89 -22.74
N PRO A 79 -5.57 -1.94 -23.25
CA PRO A 79 -5.11 -3.07 -22.43
C PRO A 79 -3.87 -2.77 -21.56
N CYS A 80 -3.21 -1.63 -21.75
CA CYS A 80 -1.97 -1.29 -21.06
C CYS A 80 -2.21 -1.11 -19.56
N ILE A 81 -1.42 -1.81 -18.74
CA ILE A 81 -1.44 -1.67 -17.27
C ILE A 81 -0.34 -0.75 -16.74
N GLU A 82 0.33 -0.02 -17.64
CA GLU A 82 1.40 0.95 -17.32
C GLU A 82 2.52 0.36 -16.43
N CYS A 83 2.84 -0.92 -16.59
CA CYS A 83 3.88 -1.61 -15.81
C CYS A 83 5.31 -1.24 -16.22
N GLY A 84 5.48 -0.34 -17.20
CA GLY A 84 6.79 0.02 -17.76
C GLY A 84 7.40 -1.04 -18.68
N PHE A 85 6.75 -2.19 -18.82
CA PHE A 85 7.04 -3.22 -19.80
C PHE A 85 5.90 -3.26 -20.81
N CYS A 86 6.14 -2.68 -21.99
CA CYS A 86 5.32 -3.01 -23.15
C CYS A 86 6.16 -3.89 -24.08
N GLU A 87 5.55 -5.00 -24.47
CA GLU A 87 6.13 -6.10 -25.24
C GLU A 87 6.62 -5.64 -26.63
N PRO A 88 7.70 -6.25 -27.16
CA PRO A 88 8.10 -6.04 -28.53
C PRO A 88 6.99 -6.52 -29.47
N THR A 89 6.80 -5.78 -30.57
CA THR A 89 5.98 -6.18 -31.73
C THR A 89 6.35 -7.55 -32.27
#